data_AF-A0A367PZV1-F1
#
_entry.id   AF-A0A367PZV1-F1
#
_cell.length_a   1.000
_cell.length_b   1.000
_cell.length_c   1.000
_cell.angle_alpha   90.00
_cell.angle_beta   90.00
_cell.angle_gamma   90.00
#
_symmetry.space_group_name_H-M   'P 1'
#
loop_
_entity.id
_entity.type
_entity.pdbx_description
1 polymer ?
#
loop_
_entity_poly.entity_id
_entity_poly.type
_entity_poly.pdbx_seq_one_letter_code
_entity_poly.pdbx_strand_id
1 'polypeptide(L)'
;MSIESLEHYTFNVQSLINYTFTVSMSCGYDEQGNNWKEPELTEMRSKGLIIKEYPDKTVFFDNILLGCIHECLDGTWSAHSPYNALSVGDMEISGFIDEFYAVRYLHQVIKANYPDDIGDFPCKQL
;
A
#
# COMPACT_ATOMS: atom_id res chain seq x y z
N MET A 1 -9.46 -13.11 38.44
CA MET A 1 -9.00 -12.80 37.09
C MET A 1 -10.20 -12.95 36.17
N SER A 2 -10.86 -11.84 35.86
CA SER A 2 -11.90 -11.80 34.83
C SER A 2 -11.22 -12.04 33.49
N ILE A 3 -11.78 -12.95 32.70
CA ILE A 3 -11.51 -13.04 31.27
C ILE A 3 -12.21 -11.81 30.68
N GLU A 4 -11.57 -10.65 30.79
CA GLU A 4 -11.97 -9.48 30.03
C GLU A 4 -11.75 -9.85 28.57
N SER A 5 -12.87 -9.93 27.86
CA SER A 5 -13.04 -10.16 26.44
C SER A 5 -11.77 -9.99 25.62
N LEU A 6 -11.25 -11.10 25.09
CA LEU A 6 -10.40 -11.08 23.92
C LEU A 6 -11.28 -10.51 22.78
N GLU A 7 -11.37 -9.19 22.68
CA GLU A 7 -12.10 -8.52 21.62
C GLU A 7 -11.39 -8.84 20.30
N HIS A 8 -11.96 -9.77 19.53
CA HIS A 8 -11.50 -10.08 18.19
C HIS A 8 -11.82 -8.90 17.28
N TYR A 9 -10.87 -7.97 17.12
CA TYR A 9 -11.00 -6.87 16.18
C TYR A 9 -10.99 -7.38 14.74
N THR A 10 -11.92 -6.86 13.93
CA THR A 10 -12.03 -7.21 12.51
C THR A 10 -11.44 -6.07 11.67
N PHE A 11 -10.29 -6.31 11.04
CA PHE A 11 -9.72 -5.39 10.05
C PHE A 11 -10.66 -5.30 8.84
N ASN A 12 -11.31 -4.15 8.67
CA ASN A 12 -12.35 -3.91 7.67
C ASN A 12 -12.14 -2.55 6.98
N VAL A 13 -12.94 -2.24 5.95
CA VAL A 13 -12.79 -1.00 5.15
C VAL A 13 -12.74 0.27 6.00
N GLN A 14 -13.46 0.32 7.13
CA GLN A 14 -13.47 1.49 8.02
C GLN A 14 -12.12 1.69 8.74
N SER A 15 -11.29 0.65 8.83
CA SER A 15 -9.95 0.73 9.44
C SER A 15 -9.03 1.71 8.70
N LEU A 16 -9.31 2.03 7.43
CA LEU A 16 -8.54 3.00 6.64
C LEU A 16 -8.46 4.39 7.26
N ILE A 17 -9.42 4.77 8.11
CA ILE A 17 -9.40 6.08 8.80
C ILE A 17 -8.19 6.25 9.73
N ASN A 18 -7.55 5.15 10.13
CA ASN A 18 -6.38 5.15 11.01
C ASN A 18 -5.05 5.28 10.23
N TYR A 19 -5.11 5.37 8.90
CA TYR A 19 -3.94 5.44 8.04
C TYR A 19 -3.82 6.83 7.42
N THR A 20 -2.57 7.26 7.24
CA THR A 20 -2.25 8.51 6.55
C THR A 20 -1.72 8.18 5.16
N PHE A 21 -2.22 8.92 4.17
CA PHE A 21 -1.83 8.78 2.77
C PHE A 21 -1.14 10.06 2.32
N THR A 22 0.07 9.92 1.80
CA THR A 22 0.82 11.01 1.17
C THR A 22 1.00 10.70 -0.30
N VAL A 23 0.53 11.57 -1.18
CA VAL A 23 0.82 11.45 -2.61
C VAL A 23 2.28 11.87 -2.80
N SER A 24 3.12 10.90 -3.18
CA SER A 24 4.57 11.12 -3.27
C SER A 24 5.01 11.37 -4.70
N MET A 25 4.51 10.59 -5.66
CA MET A 25 4.87 10.63 -7.08
C MET A 25 3.71 10.15 -7.96
N SER A 26 3.94 10.09 -9.28
CA SER A 26 3.06 9.42 -10.23
C SER A 26 3.73 8.17 -10.76
N CYS A 27 2.94 7.14 -11.07
CA CYS A 27 3.32 6.09 -12.00
C CYS A 27 2.57 6.30 -13.33
N GLY A 28 3.23 6.00 -14.44
CA GLY A 28 2.65 6.10 -15.78
C GLY A 28 2.59 4.75 -16.47
N TYR A 29 1.54 4.54 -17.26
CA TYR A 29 1.37 3.36 -18.08
C TYR A 29 1.53 3.71 -19.55
N ASP A 30 2.24 2.86 -20.30
CA ASP A 30 2.30 2.92 -21.76
C ASP A 30 1.20 2.07 -22.42
N GLU A 31 1.14 2.07 -23.75
CA GLU A 31 0.17 1.28 -24.53
C GLU A 31 0.32 -0.24 -24.35
N GLN A 32 1.49 -0.71 -23.92
CA GLN A 32 1.75 -2.11 -23.64
C GLN A 32 1.38 -2.51 -22.21
N GLY A 33 0.98 -1.54 -21.38
CA GLY A 33 0.65 -1.74 -19.98
C GLY A 33 1.87 -1.78 -19.06
N ASN A 34 3.06 -1.41 -19.52
CA ASN A 34 4.23 -1.32 -18.65
C ASN A 34 4.07 -0.13 -17.70
N ASN A 35 4.42 -0.33 -16.44
CA ASN A 35 4.47 0.71 -15.41
C ASN A 35 5.84 1.39 -15.42
N TRP A 36 5.84 2.71 -15.52
CA TRP A 36 7.02 3.57 -15.50
C TRP A 36 6.94 4.50 -14.28
N LYS A 37 8.02 4.55 -13.50
CA LYS A 37 8.17 5.44 -12.34
C LYS A 37 9.27 6.46 -12.63
N GLU A 38 9.38 7.50 -11.81
CA GLU A 38 10.45 8.48 -11.96
C GLU A 38 11.82 7.81 -11.67
N PRO A 39 12.89 8.16 -12.41
CA PRO A 39 12.97 9.22 -13.43
C PRO A 39 12.54 8.83 -14.86
N GLU A 40 12.39 7.54 -15.16
CA GLU A 40 12.09 7.06 -16.53
C GLU A 40 10.72 7.57 -17.02
N LEU A 41 9.78 7.77 -16.11
CA LEU A 41 8.47 8.34 -16.39
C LEU A 41 8.59 9.71 -17.07
N THR A 42 9.48 10.59 -16.61
CA THR A 42 9.69 11.90 -17.24
C THR A 42 10.15 11.77 -18.69
N GLU A 43 11.05 10.83 -18.98
CA GLU A 43 11.51 10.57 -20.34
C GLU A 43 10.36 10.05 -21.22
N MET A 44 9.62 9.05 -20.74
CA MET A 44 8.49 8.46 -21.48
C MET A 44 7.36 9.47 -21.71
N ARG A 45 7.09 10.33 -20.72
CA ARG A 45 6.14 11.44 -20.81
C ARG A 45 6.56 12.43 -21.89
N SER A 46 7.85 12.81 -21.94
CA SER A 46 8.37 13.73 -22.96
C SER A 46 8.27 13.19 -24.39
N LYS A 47 8.32 11.85 -24.54
CA LYS A 47 8.16 11.16 -25.83
C LYS A 47 6.69 10.95 -26.21
N GLY A 48 5.73 11.32 -25.35
CA GLY A 48 4.31 11.11 -25.57
C GLY A 48 3.89 9.62 -25.53
N LEU A 49 4.64 8.78 -24.82
CA LEU A 49 4.42 7.32 -24.76
C LEU A 49 3.55 6.90 -23.57
N ILE A 50 3.22 7.82 -22.66
CA ILE A 50 2.38 7.56 -21.49
C ILE A 50 0.91 7.83 -21.85
N ILE A 51 0.07 6.80 -21.72
CA ILE A 51 -1.38 6.90 -22.00
C ILE A 51 -2.18 7.30 -20.76
N LYS A 52 -1.67 6.99 -19.57
CA LYS A 52 -2.35 7.29 -18.31
C LYS A 52 -1.36 7.35 -17.15
N GLU A 53 -1.61 8.25 -16.22
CA GLU A 53 -0.87 8.35 -14.97
C GLU A 53 -1.80 8.16 -13.78
N TYR A 54 -1.29 7.51 -12.75
CA TYR A 54 -1.97 7.32 -11.48
C TYR A 54 -1.06 7.82 -10.36
N PRO A 55 -1.64 8.42 -9.30
CA PRO A 55 -0.86 8.85 -8.16
C PRO A 55 -0.35 7.62 -7.39
N ASP A 56 0.93 7.63 -7.04
CA ASP A 56 1.50 6.71 -6.07
C ASP A 56 1.30 7.30 -4.66
N LYS A 57 0.65 6.52 -3.80
CA LYS A 57 0.31 6.92 -2.43
C LYS A 57 1.23 6.18 -1.47
N THR A 58 2.05 6.92 -0.74
CA THR A 58 2.77 6.37 0.41
C THR A 58 1.82 6.23 1.59
N VAL A 59 1.80 5.04 2.19
CA VAL A 59 0.88 4.68 3.27
C VAL A 59 1.64 4.63 4.58
N PHE A 60 1.12 5.36 5.56
CA PHE A 60 1.61 5.37 6.92
C PHE A 60 0.55 4.90 7.89
N PHE A 61 1.00 4.27 8.96
CA PHE A 61 0.19 3.98 10.12
C PHE A 61 0.88 4.60 11.34
N ASP A 62 0.19 5.54 11.98
CA ASP A 62 0.83 6.54 12.84
C ASP A 62 2.03 7.20 12.12
N ASN A 63 3.26 6.92 12.58
CA ASN A 63 4.50 7.43 11.99
C ASN A 63 5.34 6.33 11.31
N ILE A 64 4.75 5.14 11.11
CA ILE A 64 5.42 3.98 10.52
C ILE A 64 5.08 3.93 9.04
N LEU A 65 6.11 3.98 8.19
CA LEU A 65 5.97 3.73 6.77
C LEU A 65 5.58 2.27 6.56
N LEU A 66 4.50 2.02 5.81
CA LEU A 66 4.13 0.64 5.44
C LEU A 66 4.61 0.28 4.03
N GLY A 67 4.57 1.25 3.12
CA GLY A 67 4.89 1.07 1.72
C GLY A 67 4.19 2.09 0.82
N CYS A 68 4.07 1.78 -0.47
CA CYS A 68 3.27 2.55 -1.41
C CYS A 68 2.20 1.70 -2.11
N ILE A 69 1.14 2.37 -2.56
CA ILE A 69 0.05 1.79 -3.32
C ILE A 69 -0.33 2.71 -4.48
N HIS A 70 -0.80 2.11 -5.58
CA HIS A 70 -1.39 2.86 -6.69
C HIS A 70 -2.47 2.03 -7.38
N GLU A 71 -3.33 2.70 -8.13
CA GLU A 71 -4.33 2.06 -8.99
C GLU A 71 -3.68 1.68 -10.33
N CYS A 72 -3.99 0.47 -10.81
CA CYS A 72 -3.54 -0.08 -12.07
C CYS A 72 -4.43 0.34 -13.24
N LEU A 73 -3.95 0.13 -14.46
CA LEU A 73 -4.71 0.42 -15.68
C LEU A 73 -6.03 -0.37 -15.78
N ASP A 74 -6.06 -1.58 -15.23
CA ASP A 74 -7.22 -2.47 -15.20
C ASP A 74 -8.22 -2.17 -14.06
N GLY A 75 -7.95 -1.13 -13.25
CA GLY A 75 -8.78 -0.74 -12.09
C GLY A 75 -8.51 -1.53 -10.82
N THR A 76 -7.56 -2.48 -10.83
CA THR A 76 -7.06 -3.11 -9.61
C THR A 76 -6.08 -2.20 -8.89
N TRP A 77 -5.66 -2.60 -7.68
CA TRP A 77 -4.67 -1.90 -6.90
C TRP A 77 -3.38 -2.71 -6.80
N SER A 78 -2.28 -1.99 -6.72
CA SER A 78 -0.93 -2.51 -6.50
C SER A 78 -0.40 -2.02 -5.15
N ALA A 79 0.42 -2.83 -4.50
CA ALA A 79 1.06 -2.52 -3.23
C ALA A 79 2.51 -2.98 -3.23
N HIS A 80 3.38 -2.12 -2.74
CA HIS A 80 4.80 -2.38 -2.60
C HIS A 80 5.24 -2.03 -1.18
N SER A 81 5.90 -2.98 -0.50
CA SER A 81 6.44 -2.77 0.85
C SER A 81 7.96 -2.90 0.83
N PRO A 82 8.70 -1.91 1.37
CA PRO A 82 10.16 -2.00 1.47
C PRO A 82 10.63 -2.98 2.56
N TYR A 83 9.70 -3.56 3.32
CA TYR A 83 9.97 -4.45 4.45
C TYR A 83 9.76 -5.93 4.12
N ASN A 84 9.56 -6.26 2.84
CA ASN A 84 9.41 -7.65 2.42
C ASN A 84 10.78 -8.36 2.51
N ALA A 85 11.10 -8.87 3.70
CA ALA A 85 12.37 -9.51 4.03
C ALA A 85 12.44 -10.99 3.66
N LEU A 86 11.33 -11.58 3.20
CA LEU A 86 11.35 -12.91 2.59
C LEU A 86 12.06 -12.77 1.23
N SER A 87 12.88 -13.75 0.87
CA SER A 87 13.83 -13.82 -0.27
C SER A 87 13.23 -13.65 -1.69
N VAL A 88 12.07 -13.01 -1.81
CA VAL A 88 11.33 -12.67 -3.02
C VAL A 88 11.75 -11.29 -3.58
N GLY A 89 12.56 -10.52 -2.84
CA GLY A 89 13.09 -9.24 -3.27
C GLY A 89 12.09 -8.09 -3.15
N ASP A 90 12.43 -6.97 -3.77
CA ASP A 90 11.65 -5.73 -3.83
C ASP A 90 10.42 -5.92 -4.74
N MET A 91 9.50 -6.79 -4.32
CA MET A 91 8.38 -7.26 -5.13
C MET A 91 7.13 -6.43 -4.88
N GLU A 92 6.63 -5.82 -5.95
CA GLU A 92 5.31 -5.22 -6.02
C GLU A 92 4.25 -6.31 -6.24
N ILE A 93 3.17 -6.27 -5.45
CA ILE A 93 2.03 -7.20 -5.56
C ILE A 93 0.84 -6.44 -6.13
N SER A 94 0.25 -6.95 -7.21
CA SER A 94 -0.87 -6.33 -7.91
C SER A 94 -2.10 -7.25 -7.98
N GLY A 95 -3.24 -6.69 -8.38
CA GLY A 95 -4.51 -7.41 -8.50
C GLY A 95 -5.43 -7.32 -7.28
N PHE A 96 -5.18 -6.37 -6.37
CA PHE A 96 -6.09 -6.11 -5.26
C PHE A 96 -7.38 -5.46 -5.79
N ILE A 97 -8.54 -5.91 -5.32
CA ILE A 97 -9.84 -5.43 -5.82
C ILE A 97 -10.11 -3.96 -5.43
N ASP A 98 -9.49 -3.47 -4.35
CA ASP A 98 -9.61 -2.09 -3.90
C ASP A 98 -8.39 -1.64 -3.06
N GLU A 99 -8.39 -0.34 -2.74
CA GLU A 99 -7.39 0.33 -1.89
C GLU A 99 -7.27 -0.31 -0.50
N PHE A 100 -8.39 -0.80 0.06
CA PHE A 100 -8.41 -1.39 1.39
C PHE A 100 -7.59 -2.68 1.45
N TYR A 101 -7.74 -3.58 0.48
CA TYR A 101 -6.98 -4.83 0.46
C TYR A 101 -5.48 -4.60 0.23
N ALA A 102 -5.11 -3.59 -0.56
CA ALA A 102 -3.72 -3.17 -0.74
C ALA A 102 -3.10 -2.67 0.58
N VAL A 103 -3.79 -1.79 1.30
CA VAL A 103 -3.35 -1.29 2.62
C VAL A 103 -3.30 -2.41 3.66
N ARG A 104 -4.31 -3.30 3.66
CA ARG A 104 -4.34 -4.47 4.54
C ARG A 104 -3.11 -5.35 4.34
N TYR A 105 -2.73 -5.59 3.09
CA TYR A 105 -1.52 -6.35 2.77
C TYR A 105 -0.28 -5.69 3.37
N LEU A 106 -0.08 -4.39 3.12
CA LEU A 106 1.08 -3.65 3.67
C LEU A 106 1.13 -3.72 5.21
N HIS A 107 -0.02 -3.54 5.87
CA HIS A 107 -0.10 -3.64 7.32
C HIS A 107 0.27 -5.05 7.82
N GLN A 108 -0.18 -6.09 7.13
CA GLN A 108 0.17 -7.47 7.45
C GLN A 108 1.66 -7.77 7.26
N VAL A 109 2.31 -7.20 6.24
CA VAL A 109 3.75 -7.32 6.03
C VAL A 109 4.51 -6.74 7.21
N ILE A 110 4.18 -5.51 7.65
CA ILE A 110 4.84 -4.92 8.82
C ILE A 110 4.55 -5.73 10.07
N LYS A 111 3.29 -6.12 10.32
CA LYS A 111 2.95 -6.93 11.50
C LYS A 111 3.73 -8.25 11.55
N ALA A 112 4.00 -8.87 10.41
CA ALA A 112 4.76 -10.12 10.34
C ALA A 112 6.25 -9.93 10.59
N ASN A 113 6.84 -8.81 10.15
CA ASN A 113 8.29 -8.56 10.24
C ASN A 113 8.69 -7.74 11.49
N TYR A 114 7.79 -6.89 11.97
CA TYR A 114 7.98 -5.94 13.08
C TYR A 114 6.71 -5.88 13.96
N PRO A 115 6.36 -6.99 14.63
CA PRO A 115 5.12 -7.06 15.43
C PRO A 115 5.08 -6.04 16.57
N ASP A 116 6.23 -5.69 17.15
CA ASP A 116 6.32 -4.74 18.26
C ASP A 116 6.11 -3.28 17.83
N ASP A 117 6.41 -2.94 16.57
CA ASP A 117 6.33 -1.57 16.06
C ASP A 117 4.88 -1.16 15.77
N ILE A 118 4.08 -2.08 15.24
CA ILE A 118 2.65 -1.87 15.01
C ILE A 118 1.81 -2.17 16.26
N GLY A 119 2.37 -2.89 17.24
CA GLY A 119 1.69 -3.29 18.47
C GLY A 119 0.50 -4.25 18.25
N ASP A 120 0.02 -4.85 19.34
CA ASP A 120 -1.32 -5.46 19.35
C ASP A 120 -2.34 -4.33 19.37
N PHE A 121 -2.97 -4.05 18.23
CA PHE A 121 -3.90 -2.93 18.11
C PHE A 121 -5.28 -3.22 18.71
N PRO A 122 -5.75 -2.49 19.75
CA PRO A 122 -7.14 -2.11 19.88
C PRO A 122 -7.31 -0.72 19.24
N CYS A 123 -7.93 -0.66 18.06
CA CYS A 123 -8.28 0.63 17.45
C CYS A 123 -9.27 1.37 18.37
N LYS A 124 -8.98 2.61 18.75
CA LYS A 124 -9.89 3.44 19.57
C LYS A 124 -11.26 3.54 18.92
N GLN A 125 -12.30 3.18 19.66
CA GLN A 125 -13.69 3.46 19.31
C GLN A 125 -13.89 4.98 19.28
N LEU A 126 -14.43 5.49 18.17
CA LEU A 126 -15.09 6.80 18.10
C LEU A 126 -16.54 6.66 18.59
#